data_AF-A0A9N8H7S7-F1
#
_entry.id   AF-A0A9N8H7S7-F1
#
_cell.length_a   1.000
_cell.length_b   1.000
_cell.length_c   1.000
_cell.angle_alpha   90.00
_cell.angle_beta   90.00
_cell.angle_gamma   90.00
#
_symmetry.space_group_name_H-M   'P 1'
#
loop_
_entity.id
_entity.type
_entity.pdbx_description
1 polymer ?
#
loop_
_entity_poly.entity_id
_entity_poly.type
_entity_poly.pdbx_seq_one_letter_code
_entity_poly.pdbx_strand_id
1 'polypeptide(L)'
;MMMLWRVEPPHAFVITATLILLYCFQKWWSFVVPVHVFPQHSTSSPRIGTDHTSALLLTTTLCEDKCQSHCREYQTPFYQCFQGAALFPNDPSWNATGYILDFPLNHSHFQRQFFDTTNTYPTTLLVVSACQGTPTDEFVLPFRTCVGPFGKPRPWGTFDEKEILNVAKVQ
;
A
#
# COMPACT_ATOMS: atom_id res chain seq x y z
N MET A 1 8.40 1.46 -28.01
CA MET A 1 8.72 2.66 -28.82
C MET A 1 7.94 3.81 -28.21
N MET A 2 8.58 4.57 -27.32
CA MET A 2 7.98 5.67 -26.55
C MET A 2 9.00 6.81 -26.57
N MET A 3 8.57 7.98 -27.05
CA MET A 3 9.39 9.19 -27.18
C MET A 3 9.24 10.02 -25.91
N LEU A 4 10.33 10.19 -25.15
CA LEU A 4 10.44 11.20 -24.09
C LEU A 4 10.91 12.52 -24.72
N TRP A 5 10.16 13.60 -24.49
CA TRP A 5 10.61 14.95 -24.78
C TRP A 5 11.52 15.45 -23.64
N ARG A 6 12.71 15.90 -24.03
CA ARG A 6 13.78 16.45 -23.21
C ARG A 6 13.73 17.98 -23.33
N VAL A 7 13.72 18.69 -22.20
CA VAL A 7 13.91 20.14 -22.16
C VAL A 7 14.97 20.46 -21.09
N GLU A 8 16.16 20.82 -21.54
CA GLU A 8 17.15 21.68 -20.84
C GLU A 8 17.05 23.09 -21.49
N PRO A 9 17.74 24.19 -21.07
CA PRO A 9 18.78 24.43 -20.04
C PRO A 9 18.49 25.79 -19.27
N PRO A 10 19.44 26.67 -18.81
CA PRO A 10 20.88 26.57 -18.54
C PRO A 10 21.37 27.13 -17.17
N HIS A 11 22.56 26.63 -16.80
CA HIS A 11 23.72 27.25 -16.14
C HIS A 11 23.64 28.58 -15.35
N ALA A 12 24.21 28.48 -14.14
CA ALA A 12 25.23 29.34 -13.51
C ALA A 12 24.78 30.62 -12.78
N PHE A 13 24.93 30.59 -11.44
CA PHE A 13 25.60 31.67 -10.71
C PHE A 13 26.36 31.07 -9.52
N VAL A 14 27.69 31.17 -9.59
CA VAL A 14 28.65 30.98 -8.49
C VAL A 14 28.95 32.37 -7.97
N ILE A 15 28.70 32.68 -6.68
CA ILE A 15 29.57 33.55 -5.86
C ILE A 15 29.49 33.10 -4.39
N THR A 16 30.69 33.05 -3.83
CA THR A 16 31.22 32.59 -2.55
C THR A 16 30.97 33.47 -1.33
N ALA A 17 31.32 32.89 -0.16
CA ALA A 17 31.84 33.55 1.06
C ALA A 17 30.75 33.94 2.09
N THR A 18 30.91 33.82 3.42
CA THR A 18 32.08 33.59 4.28
C THR A 18 31.60 33.14 5.66
N LEU A 19 32.45 32.37 6.34
CA LEU A 19 32.48 32.04 7.77
C LEU A 19 31.77 32.99 8.76
N ILE A 20 30.91 32.42 9.61
CA ILE A 20 30.66 32.87 10.99
C ILE A 20 30.62 31.60 11.86
N LEU A 21 31.76 31.26 12.48
CA LEU A 21 31.95 31.22 13.94
C LEU A 21 30.79 30.50 14.66
N LEU A 22 30.91 29.21 14.97
CA LEU A 22 31.51 28.73 16.23
C LEU A 22 31.39 29.81 17.31
N TYR A 23 30.42 29.71 18.21
CA TYR A 23 30.55 29.93 19.66
C TYR A 23 29.19 29.73 20.34
N CYS A 24 29.26 29.25 21.59
CA CYS A 24 28.21 29.13 22.61
C CYS A 24 27.58 27.74 22.75
N PHE A 25 28.26 26.86 23.51
CA PHE A 25 28.12 26.73 24.98
C PHE A 25 26.92 25.84 25.33
N GLN A 26 27.22 24.59 25.67
CA GLN A 26 27.24 24.12 27.07
C GLN A 26 25.82 23.81 27.57
N LYS A 27 25.50 22.51 27.73
CA LYS A 27 25.73 21.75 28.97
C LYS A 27 24.61 22.01 29.99
N TRP A 28 23.56 21.21 29.95
CA TRP A 28 22.65 20.89 31.07
C TRP A 28 22.37 19.38 30.94
N TRP A 29 23.13 18.50 31.60
CA TRP A 29 22.93 18.03 32.98
C TRP A 29 21.47 17.66 33.31
N SER A 30 21.23 16.34 33.23
CA SER A 30 20.62 15.52 34.27
C SER A 30 19.21 15.89 34.76
N PHE A 31 18.21 15.14 34.29
CA PHE A 31 17.12 14.69 35.14
C PHE A 31 16.98 13.17 35.04
N VAL A 32 17.62 12.48 35.97
CA VAL A 32 17.31 11.09 36.31
C VAL A 32 16.10 11.17 37.24
N VAL A 33 14.92 10.80 36.72
CA VAL A 33 13.72 10.62 37.55
C VAL A 33 13.78 9.24 38.22
N PRO A 34 13.47 9.13 39.52
CA PRO A 34 13.38 7.83 40.18
C PRO A 34 12.09 7.12 39.73
N VAL A 35 12.24 6.03 39.00
CA VAL A 35 11.13 5.12 38.68
C VAL A 35 10.82 4.30 39.93
N HIS A 36 9.74 4.64 40.62
CA HIS A 36 9.14 3.75 41.61
C HIS A 36 8.54 2.53 40.92
N VAL A 37 9.19 1.39 41.08
CA VAL A 37 8.66 0.08 40.71
C VAL A 37 7.59 -0.32 41.73
N PHE A 38 6.32 -0.17 41.37
CA PHE A 38 5.21 -0.81 42.08
C PHE A 38 5.05 -2.26 41.59
N PRO A 39 4.92 -3.25 42.49
CA PRO A 39 4.61 -4.61 42.11
C PRO A 39 3.09 -4.74 41.96
N GLN A 40 2.60 -4.82 40.72
CA GLN A 40 1.24 -5.30 40.47
C GLN A 40 1.31 -6.77 40.08
N HIS A 41 1.21 -7.60 41.12
CA HIS A 41 0.73 -8.96 41.01
C HIS A 41 -0.73 -8.88 40.53
N SER A 42 -0.97 -9.22 39.27
CA SER A 42 -2.30 -9.52 38.76
C SER A 42 -2.18 -10.71 37.81
N THR A 43 -2.31 -11.88 38.42
CA THR A 43 -2.64 -13.14 37.78
C THR A 43 -3.96 -12.97 37.02
N SER A 44 -3.88 -12.52 35.76
CA SER A 44 -4.95 -12.71 34.78
C SER A 44 -4.55 -13.84 33.84
N SER A 45 -5.29 -14.93 33.99
CA SER A 45 -5.33 -16.13 33.14
C SER A 45 -5.00 -15.88 31.66
N PRO A 46 -4.29 -16.80 30.98
CA PRO A 46 -4.18 -16.75 29.52
C PRO A 46 -5.58 -17.04 28.95
N ARG A 47 -6.31 -16.01 28.55
CA ARG A 47 -7.39 -16.20 27.60
C ARG A 47 -6.70 -16.55 26.30
N ILE A 48 -6.80 -17.81 25.90
CA ILE A 48 -6.65 -18.23 24.51
C ILE A 48 -7.76 -17.48 23.76
N GLY A 49 -7.47 -16.25 23.36
CA GLY A 49 -8.27 -15.54 22.40
C GLY A 49 -8.07 -16.27 21.09
N THR A 50 -9.12 -16.91 20.60
CA THR A 50 -9.21 -17.25 19.19
C THR A 50 -9.12 -15.94 18.43
N ASP A 51 -7.92 -15.61 17.96
CA ASP A 51 -7.66 -14.44 17.13
C ASP A 51 -8.48 -14.60 15.85
N HIS A 52 -9.62 -13.92 15.80
CA HIS A 52 -10.41 -13.80 14.58
C HIS A 52 -9.61 -12.93 13.63
N THR A 53 -8.73 -13.55 12.85
CA THR A 53 -8.02 -12.88 11.76
C THR A 53 -9.05 -12.64 10.64
N SER A 54 -9.77 -11.52 10.72
CA SER A 54 -10.60 -11.02 9.63
C SER A 54 -9.69 -10.61 8.49
N ALA A 55 -9.87 -11.22 7.31
CA ALA A 55 -9.18 -10.78 6.10
C ALA A 55 -10.06 -9.76 5.39
N LEU A 56 -9.54 -8.55 5.18
CA LEU A 56 -10.19 -7.53 4.36
C LEU A 56 -9.81 -7.78 2.90
N LEU A 57 -10.81 -7.94 2.04
CA LEU A 57 -10.65 -8.08 0.59
C LEU A 57 -11.31 -6.90 -0.13
N LEU A 58 -10.82 -6.64 -1.34
CA LEU A 58 -11.44 -5.74 -2.29
C LEU A 58 -12.09 -6.56 -3.40
N THR A 59 -13.40 -6.41 -3.55
CA THR A 59 -14.13 -6.85 -4.73
C THR A 59 -13.92 -5.83 -5.83
N THR A 60 -13.23 -6.22 -6.89
CA THR A 60 -13.00 -5.40 -8.08
C THR A 60 -13.83 -5.96 -9.22
N THR A 61 -14.73 -5.17 -9.79
CA THR A 61 -15.49 -5.53 -11.00
C THR A 61 -14.99 -4.72 -12.16
N LEU A 62 -14.36 -5.36 -13.15
CA LEU A 62 -13.90 -4.71 -14.38
C LEU A 62 -14.87 -5.04 -15.52
N CYS A 63 -15.13 -4.11 -16.43
CA CYS A 63 -16.06 -4.23 -17.55
C CYS A 63 -15.50 -3.59 -18.83
N GLU A 64 -16.01 -4.02 -19.98
CA GLU A 64 -15.60 -3.50 -21.30
C GLU A 64 -16.22 -2.12 -21.57
N ASP A 65 -17.49 -1.95 -21.20
CA ASP A 65 -18.26 -0.73 -21.45
C ASP A 65 -18.82 -0.15 -20.14
N LYS A 66 -18.15 0.87 -19.58
CA LYS A 66 -18.60 1.75 -18.48
C LYS A 66 -19.40 1.06 -17.36
N CYS A 67 -18.91 -0.10 -16.91
CA CYS A 67 -19.52 -0.90 -15.85
C CYS A 67 -20.92 -1.47 -16.18
N GLN A 68 -21.24 -1.64 -17.47
CA GLN A 68 -22.54 -2.12 -17.95
C GLN A 68 -22.49 -3.54 -18.50
N SER A 69 -21.43 -3.90 -19.23
CA SER A 69 -21.37 -5.17 -19.96
C SER A 69 -19.99 -5.81 -19.97
N HIS A 70 -19.97 -7.13 -20.23
CA HIS A 70 -18.78 -7.98 -20.27
C HIS A 70 -17.90 -7.84 -19.02
N CYS A 71 -18.57 -7.84 -17.88
CA CYS A 71 -17.94 -7.65 -16.59
C CYS A 71 -17.33 -8.94 -16.05
N ARG A 72 -16.24 -8.79 -15.30
CA ARG A 72 -15.65 -9.86 -14.50
C ARG A 72 -15.31 -9.32 -13.12
N GLU A 73 -15.69 -10.09 -12.10
CA GLU A 73 -15.40 -9.81 -10.71
C GLU A 73 -14.13 -10.52 -10.27
N TYR A 74 -13.36 -9.84 -9.41
CA TYR A 74 -12.09 -10.29 -8.85
C TYR A 74 -12.08 -10.00 -7.35
N GLN A 75 -11.40 -10.84 -6.59
CA GLN A 75 -11.10 -10.57 -5.18
C GLN A 75 -9.59 -10.36 -5.04
N THR A 76 -9.20 -9.18 -4.59
CA THR A 76 -7.80 -8.84 -4.29
C THR A 76 -7.66 -8.55 -2.80
N PRO A 77 -6.48 -8.79 -2.21
CA PRO A 77 -6.30 -8.51 -0.79
C PRO A 77 -6.15 -7.01 -0.53
N PHE A 78 -6.74 -6.51 0.57
CA PHE A 78 -6.42 -5.20 1.12
C PHE A 78 -5.22 -5.30 2.06
N TYR A 79 -4.42 -4.23 2.15
CA TYR A 79 -3.22 -4.12 3.01
C TYR A 79 -2.12 -5.15 2.74
N GLN A 80 -2.20 -5.89 1.63
CA GLN A 80 -1.19 -6.86 1.24
C GLN A 80 -0.78 -6.59 -0.19
N CYS A 81 0.52 -6.71 -0.41
CA CYS A 81 1.09 -6.61 -1.73
C CYS A 81 0.77 -7.87 -2.53
N PHE A 82 0.33 -7.73 -3.78
CA PHE A 82 0.00 -8.87 -4.65
C PHE A 82 0.39 -8.61 -6.10
N GLN A 83 0.49 -9.67 -6.90
CA GLN A 83 0.60 -9.56 -8.37
C GLN A 83 -0.71 -9.99 -9.02
N GLY A 84 -1.25 -9.15 -9.89
CA GLY A 84 -2.46 -9.45 -10.65
C GLY A 84 -2.31 -10.74 -11.47
N ALA A 85 -1.19 -10.89 -12.18
CA ALA A 85 -0.91 -12.05 -13.02
C ALA A 85 -0.82 -13.36 -12.22
N ALA A 86 -0.37 -13.30 -10.95
CA ALA A 86 -0.31 -14.48 -10.09
C ALA A 86 -1.69 -14.90 -9.58
N LEU A 87 -2.56 -13.93 -9.24
CA LEU A 87 -3.93 -14.20 -8.79
C LEU A 87 -4.85 -14.60 -9.95
N PHE A 88 -4.63 -14.07 -11.16
CA PHE A 88 -5.50 -14.27 -12.32
C PHE A 88 -4.70 -14.68 -13.58
N PRO A 89 -4.03 -15.85 -13.59
CA PRO A 89 -2.98 -16.22 -14.54
C PRO A 89 -3.39 -16.38 -16.02
N ASN A 90 -4.66 -16.23 -16.36
CA ASN A 90 -5.13 -16.30 -17.76
C ASN A 90 -6.01 -15.11 -18.13
N ASP A 91 -5.94 -14.03 -17.34
CA ASP A 91 -6.75 -12.85 -17.56
C ASP A 91 -5.88 -11.69 -18.10
N PRO A 92 -6.09 -11.24 -19.35
CA PRO A 92 -5.31 -10.15 -19.92
C PRO A 92 -5.52 -8.80 -19.22
N SER A 93 -6.60 -8.61 -18.44
CA SER A 93 -6.76 -7.41 -17.59
C SER A 93 -5.70 -7.32 -16.49
N TRP A 94 -5.07 -8.44 -16.15
CA TRP A 94 -4.12 -8.56 -15.05
C TRP A 94 -2.74 -9.07 -15.52
N ASN A 95 -2.39 -8.86 -16.79
CA ASN A 95 -1.13 -9.35 -17.36
C ASN A 95 0.13 -8.56 -16.95
N ALA A 96 -0.04 -7.46 -16.21
CA ALA A 96 1.08 -6.69 -15.68
C ALA A 96 1.83 -7.51 -14.62
N THR A 97 3.15 -7.55 -14.72
CA THR A 97 4.02 -8.32 -13.81
C THR A 97 4.34 -7.58 -12.51
N GLY A 98 4.05 -6.28 -12.44
CA GLY A 98 4.26 -5.44 -11.27
C GLY A 98 3.42 -5.87 -10.06
N TYR A 99 3.79 -5.34 -8.90
CA TYR A 99 3.07 -5.52 -7.67
C TYR A 99 2.07 -4.39 -7.43
N ILE A 100 1.00 -4.71 -6.71
CA ILE A 100 -0.11 -3.80 -6.40
C ILE A 100 -0.32 -3.84 -4.89
N LEU A 101 -0.50 -2.66 -4.29
CA LEU A 101 -0.92 -2.50 -2.91
C LEU A 101 -2.17 -1.62 -2.86
N ASP A 102 -3.24 -2.18 -2.31
CA ASP A 102 -4.48 -1.46 -2.05
C ASP A 102 -4.62 -1.21 -0.54
N PHE A 103 -5.00 0.00 -0.13
CA PHE A 103 -5.35 0.32 1.25
C PHE A 103 -6.45 1.40 1.32
N PRO A 104 -7.44 1.29 2.22
CA PRO A 104 -8.48 2.28 2.37
C PRO A 104 -7.90 3.59 2.92
N LEU A 105 -8.37 4.71 2.36
CA LEU A 105 -8.06 6.05 2.88
C LEU A 105 -9.15 6.52 3.83
N ASN A 106 -10.40 6.18 3.52
CA ASN A 106 -11.60 6.47 4.30
C ASN A 106 -12.75 5.57 3.81
N HIS A 107 -13.97 5.77 4.32
CA HIS A 107 -15.15 4.97 3.95
C HIS A 107 -15.67 5.14 2.50
N SER A 108 -15.07 6.05 1.72
CA SER A 108 -15.50 6.38 0.36
C SER A 108 -14.43 6.17 -0.69
N HIS A 109 -13.15 6.11 -0.30
CA HIS A 109 -12.01 6.00 -1.21
C HIS A 109 -10.93 5.10 -0.64
N PHE A 110 -10.18 4.47 -1.55
CA PHE A 110 -8.95 3.76 -1.26
C PHE A 110 -7.82 4.25 -2.16
N GLN A 111 -6.59 3.97 -1.76
CA GLN A 111 -5.42 4.21 -2.57
C GLN A 111 -4.94 2.88 -3.15
N ARG A 112 -4.72 2.87 -4.46
CA ARG A 112 -4.04 1.80 -5.19
C ARG A 112 -2.68 2.28 -5.61
N GLN A 113 -1.65 1.54 -5.25
CA GLN A 113 -0.26 1.81 -5.62
C GLN A 113 0.31 0.68 -6.46
N PHE A 114 1.13 1.04 -7.44
CA PHE A 114 1.82 0.10 -8.32
C PHE A 114 3.33 0.16 -8.08
N PHE A 115 3.98 -1.00 -8.07
CA PHE A 115 5.42 -1.14 -7.86
C PHE A 115 6.01 -2.03 -8.95
N ASP A 116 7.19 -1.67 -9.46
CA ASP A 116 7.92 -2.55 -10.37
C ASP A 116 8.50 -3.76 -9.61
N THR A 117 8.62 -4.88 -10.32
CA THR A 117 9.25 -6.13 -9.90
C THR A 117 10.72 -5.99 -9.49
N THR A 118 11.39 -4.91 -9.91
CA THR A 118 12.80 -4.63 -9.62
C THR A 118 13.02 -3.96 -8.27
N ASN A 119 11.97 -3.40 -7.65
CA ASN A 119 12.03 -2.73 -6.34
C ASN A 119 11.96 -3.71 -5.15
N THR A 120 12.09 -5.02 -5.39
CA THR A 120 12.20 -6.01 -4.30
C THR A 120 13.58 -5.90 -3.66
N TYR A 121 13.67 -5.33 -2.45
CA TYR A 121 14.90 -5.46 -1.67
C TYR A 121 15.07 -6.92 -1.24
N PRO A 122 16.29 -7.46 -1.20
CA PRO A 122 16.55 -8.81 -0.73
C PRO A 122 16.24 -8.86 0.77
N THR A 123 15.00 -9.23 1.11
CA THR A 123 14.58 -9.43 2.48
C THR A 123 14.11 -10.88 2.62
N THR A 124 14.84 -11.61 3.43
CA THR A 124 14.64 -13.02 3.79
C THR A 124 13.41 -13.26 4.68
N LEU A 125 12.44 -12.34 4.70
CA LEU A 125 11.25 -12.39 5.55
C LEU A 125 9.98 -12.18 4.71
N LEU A 126 9.32 -13.31 4.48
CA LEU A 126 7.97 -13.57 3.99
C LEU A 126 7.02 -12.36 3.83
N VAL A 127 6.56 -12.19 2.58
CA VAL A 127 5.25 -11.66 2.12
C VAL A 127 4.97 -10.16 2.25
N VAL A 128 5.61 -9.41 3.16
CA VAL A 128 5.37 -7.94 3.27
C VAL A 128 6.36 -7.08 2.46
N SER A 129 7.32 -7.70 1.76
CA SER A 129 8.46 -6.99 1.20
C SER A 129 8.42 -6.69 -0.30
N ALA A 130 7.36 -7.08 -1.00
CA ALA A 130 7.30 -6.92 -2.45
C ALA A 130 6.91 -5.49 -2.91
N CYS A 131 6.15 -4.75 -2.11
CA CYS A 131 5.74 -3.37 -2.39
C CYS A 131 6.61 -2.41 -1.55
N GLN A 132 7.90 -2.34 -1.89
CA GLN A 132 8.87 -1.49 -1.20
C GLN A 132 9.35 -0.35 -2.10
N GLY A 133 9.84 0.73 -1.48
CA GLY A 133 10.32 1.92 -2.18
C GLY A 133 9.19 2.84 -2.62
N THR A 134 9.46 3.66 -3.64
CA THR A 134 8.50 4.62 -4.19
C THR A 134 7.60 3.91 -5.22
N PRO A 135 6.27 4.05 -5.12
CA PRO A 135 5.36 3.58 -6.16
C PRO A 135 5.73 4.17 -7.53
N THR A 136 5.62 3.36 -8.58
CA THR A 136 5.77 3.84 -9.96
C THR A 136 4.55 4.63 -10.43
N ASP A 137 3.38 4.30 -9.88
CA ASP A 137 2.13 4.98 -10.14
C ASP A 137 1.18 4.79 -8.94
N GLU A 138 0.23 5.72 -8.76
CA GLU A 138 -0.75 5.65 -7.69
C GLU A 138 -2.05 6.37 -8.03
N PHE A 139 -3.16 5.81 -7.55
CA PHE A 139 -4.50 6.34 -7.79
C PHE A 139 -5.32 6.33 -6.50
N VAL A 140 -6.07 7.41 -6.28
CA VAL A 140 -7.15 7.46 -5.29
C VAL A 140 -8.45 7.11 -6.00
N LEU A 141 -9.03 5.97 -5.63
CA LEU A 141 -10.19 5.39 -6.31
C LEU A 141 -11.41 5.39 -5.39
N PRO A 142 -12.58 5.81 -5.88
CA PRO A 142 -13.83 5.76 -5.11
C PRO A 142 -14.39 4.34 -5.04
N PHE A 143 -15.01 4.01 -3.91
CA PHE A 143 -15.87 2.84 -3.80
C PHE A 143 -17.20 3.05 -4.52
N ARG A 144 -17.83 1.96 -4.98
CA ARG A 144 -19.21 1.92 -5.54
C ARG A 144 -19.46 2.85 -6.73
N THR A 145 -18.40 3.34 -7.35
CA THR A 145 -18.47 4.30 -8.47
C THR A 145 -17.73 3.72 -9.66
N CYS A 146 -18.35 3.79 -10.83
CA CYS A 146 -17.70 3.37 -12.07
C CYS A 146 -16.64 4.39 -12.51
N VAL A 147 -15.39 3.95 -12.59
CA VAL A 147 -14.24 4.79 -12.97
C VAL A 147 -13.35 4.08 -13.99
N GLY A 148 -12.57 4.82 -14.76
CA GLY A 148 -11.70 4.30 -15.82
C GLY A 148 -11.31 5.39 -16.83
N PRO A 149 -10.57 5.04 -17.90
CA PRO A 149 -10.20 3.69 -18.33
C PRO A 149 -8.91 3.10 -17.70
N PHE A 150 -8.90 1.80 -17.43
CA PHE A 150 -7.80 1.00 -16.89
C PHE A 150 -7.40 -0.14 -17.85
N GLY A 151 -6.60 0.18 -18.86
CA GLY A 151 -6.07 -0.83 -19.79
C GLY A 151 -7.14 -1.63 -20.55
N LYS A 152 -6.69 -2.56 -21.40
CA LYS A 152 -7.58 -3.51 -22.11
C LYS A 152 -7.52 -4.87 -21.42
N PRO A 153 -8.54 -5.74 -21.56
CA PRO A 153 -9.79 -5.59 -22.33
C PRO A 153 -10.93 -4.91 -21.57
N ARG A 154 -10.84 -4.75 -20.25
CA ARG A 154 -11.92 -4.23 -19.40
C ARG A 154 -11.49 -2.94 -18.70
N PRO A 155 -11.58 -1.79 -19.38
CA PRO A 155 -11.08 -0.53 -18.85
C PRO A 155 -11.90 0.06 -17.71
N TRP A 156 -13.13 -0.38 -17.47
CA TRP A 156 -14.01 0.30 -16.51
C TRP A 156 -14.16 -0.52 -15.24
N GLY A 157 -13.88 0.07 -14.08
CA GLY A 157 -13.88 -0.60 -12.80
C GLY A 157 -14.90 -0.03 -11.81
N THR A 158 -15.51 -0.91 -11.00
CA THR A 158 -16.19 -0.57 -9.73
C THR A 158 -15.56 -1.38 -8.60
N PHE A 159 -15.49 -0.79 -7.42
CA PHE A 159 -14.72 -1.32 -6.30
C PHE A 159 -15.55 -1.34 -5.02
N ASP A 160 -15.52 -2.45 -4.29
CA ASP A 160 -16.27 -2.65 -3.06
C ASP A 160 -15.44 -3.37 -2.00
N GLU A 161 -15.56 -2.94 -0.75
CA GLU A 161 -14.95 -3.64 0.39
C GLU A 161 -15.72 -4.93 0.69
N LYS A 162 -14.99 -6.01 0.94
CA LYS A 162 -15.55 -7.29 1.37
C LYS A 162 -14.81 -7.76 2.62
N GLU A 163 -15.50 -7.69 3.75
CA GLU A 163 -15.03 -8.27 5.00
C GLU A 163 -15.37 -9.76 5.03
N ILE A 164 -14.35 -10.62 5.11
CA ILE A 164 -14.56 -12.05 5.38
C ILE A 164 -14.35 -12.26 6.88
N LEU A 165 -15.48 -12.41 7.58
CA LEU A 165 -15.49 -12.91 8.95
C LEU A 165 -15.19 -14.42 8.90
N ASN A 166 -13.97 -14.80 9.26
CA ASN A 166 -13.64 -16.18 9.55
C ASN A 166 -14.34 -16.57 10.87
N VAL A 167 -15.61 -16.95 10.78
CA VAL A 167 -16.30 -17.63 11.87
C VAL A 167 -15.73 -19.04 11.91
N ALA A 168 -14.75 -19.26 12.80
CA ALA A 168 -14.31 -20.60 13.13
C ALA A 168 -15.54 -21.42 13.50
N LYS A 169 -15.92 -22.40 12.66
CA LYS A 169 -16.91 -23.40 13.03
C LYS A 169 -16.29 -24.23 14.16
N VAL A 170 -16.67 -23.90 15.39
CA VAL A 170 -16.51 -24.81 16.53
C VAL A 170 -17.45 -25.98 16.24
N GLN A 171 -16.89 -27.11 15.80
CA GLN A 171 -17.59 -28.40 15.79
C GLN A 171 -17.51 -29.04 17.18
#